data_AF-A0A973JV73-F1
#
_entry.id   AF-A0A973JV73-F1
#
_cell.length_a   1.000
_cell.length_b   1.000
_cell.length_c   1.000
_cell.angle_alpha   90.00
_cell.angle_beta   90.00
_cell.angle_gamma   90.00
#
_symmetry.space_group_name_H-M   'P 1'
#
loop_
_entity.id
_entity.type
_entity.pdbx_description
1 polymer ?
#
loop_
_entity_poly.entity_id
_entity_poly.type
_entity_poly.pdbx_seq_one_letter_code
_entity_poly.pdbx_strand_id
1 'polypeptide(L)'
;MEAELFPRDRTEVAPGAVHMPDWLGAGRQRELLEACRDWARPPAGLRTVRTPGGGTMTARQVCLGRHWYPYGYARTVVDGDGSPVKPFPAWLGELGASAVREALGVTPP
;
A
#
# COMPACT_ATOMS: atom_id res chain seq x y z
N MET A 1 4.23 24.96 -0.85
CA MET A 1 3.38 23.96 -0.18
C MET A 1 2.72 24.72 0.95
N GLU A 2 1.45 25.10 0.77
CA GLU A 2 0.69 25.83 1.79
C GLU A 2 0.66 24.95 3.04
N ALA A 3 1.37 25.37 4.08
CA ALA A 3 1.26 24.75 5.39
C ALA A 3 -0.12 25.16 5.94
N GLU A 4 -0.99 24.19 6.21
CA GLU A 4 -2.27 24.47 6.87
C GLU A 4 -2.00 25.22 8.19
N LEU A 5 -2.80 26.25 8.47
CA LEU A 5 -2.65 27.10 9.67
C LEU A 5 -2.82 26.30 10.98
N PHE A 6 -3.43 25.12 10.91
CA PHE A 6 -3.68 24.23 12.05
C PHE A 6 -3.24 22.81 11.70
N PRO A 7 -2.49 22.13 12.60
CA PRO A 7 -2.19 20.71 12.43
C PRO A 7 -3.47 19.89 12.32
N ARG A 8 -3.47 18.87 11.45
CA ARG A 8 -4.60 17.93 11.39
C ARG A 8 -4.48 16.94 12.53
N ASP A 9 -5.54 16.81 13.31
CA ASP A 9 -5.55 15.90 14.46
C ASP A 9 -5.92 14.46 14.07
N ARG A 10 -5.38 13.51 14.84
CA ARG A 10 -5.80 12.11 14.80
C ARG A 10 -7.30 12.03 15.10
N THR A 11 -8.06 11.42 14.20
CA THR A 11 -9.54 11.39 14.28
C THR A 11 -10.07 9.97 14.04
N GLU A 12 -10.98 9.49 14.88
CA GLU A 12 -11.78 8.31 14.57
C GLU A 12 -12.92 8.72 13.62
N VAL A 13 -12.88 8.23 12.38
CA VAL A 13 -13.84 8.61 11.33
C VAL A 13 -15.07 7.70 11.30
N ALA A 14 -14.95 6.50 11.85
CA ALA A 14 -16.00 5.52 12.10
C ALA A 14 -15.48 4.51 13.14
N PRO A 15 -16.36 3.74 13.81
CA PRO A 15 -15.93 2.72 14.77
C PRO A 15 -14.83 1.81 14.21
N GLY A 16 -13.63 1.87 14.79
CA GLY A 16 -12.46 1.07 14.38
C GLY A 16 -11.69 1.59 13.16
N ALA A 17 -12.05 2.77 12.63
CA ALA A 17 -11.35 3.44 11.54
C ALA A 17 -10.76 4.77 12.01
N VAL A 18 -9.43 4.84 12.07
CA VAL A 18 -8.69 6.01 12.58
C VAL A 18 -7.90 6.65 11.45
N HIS A 19 -8.09 7.95 11.25
CA HIS A 19 -7.29 8.78 10.37
C HIS A 19 -6.12 9.38 11.17
N MET A 20 -4.90 9.11 10.71
CA MET A 20 -3.66 9.60 11.31
C MET A 20 -2.88 10.45 10.29
N PRO A 21 -3.25 11.73 10.13
CA PRO A 21 -2.53 12.64 9.25
C PRO A 21 -1.09 12.81 9.74
N ASP A 22 -0.16 13.00 8.80
CA ASP A 22 1.25 13.32 9.05
C ASP A 22 2.03 12.28 9.89
N TRP A 23 1.44 11.09 10.11
CA TRP A 23 2.02 9.98 10.86
C TRP A 23 3.35 9.46 10.26
N LEU A 24 3.39 9.34 8.93
CA LEU A 24 4.59 8.88 8.25
C LEU A 24 5.51 10.07 8.01
N GLY A 25 6.63 10.16 8.73
CA GLY A 25 7.60 11.24 8.54
C GLY A 25 8.18 11.28 7.11
N ALA A 26 8.60 12.47 6.66
CA ALA A 26 9.03 12.72 5.27
C ALA A 26 10.16 11.79 4.78
N GLY A 27 11.12 11.44 5.64
CA GLY A 27 12.17 10.48 5.30
C GLY A 27 11.60 9.11 4.93
N ARG A 28 10.67 8.60 5.74
CA ARG A 28 10.01 7.31 5.49
C ARG A 28 9.07 7.34 4.30
N GLN A 29 8.40 8.48 4.04
CA GLN A 29 7.63 8.67 2.82
C GLN A 29 8.52 8.55 1.58
N ARG A 30 9.72 9.15 1.61
CA ARG A 30 10.68 9.07 0.51
C ARG A 30 11.16 7.65 0.27
N GLU A 31 11.54 6.92 1.31
CA GLU A 31 11.96 5.52 1.22
C GLU A 31 10.86 4.64 0.62
N LEU A 32 9.61 4.82 1.05
CA LEU A 32 8.46 4.10 0.50
C LEU A 32 8.24 4.43 -0.98
N LEU A 33 8.38 5.70 -1.37
CA LEU A 33 8.25 6.12 -2.77
C LEU A 33 9.35 5.53 -3.66
N GLU A 34 10.59 5.49 -3.18
CA GLU A 34 11.71 4.84 -3.87
C GLU A 34 11.44 3.34 -4.04
N ALA A 35 11.01 2.66 -2.98
CA ALA A 35 10.63 1.24 -3.05
C ALA A 35 9.47 0.98 -4.02
N CYS A 36 8.44 1.83 -4.03
CA CYS A 36 7.33 1.74 -5.00
C CYS A 36 7.81 1.86 -6.45
N ARG A 37 8.77 2.76 -6.73
CA ARG A 37 9.35 2.91 -8.08
C ARG A 37 10.12 1.66 -8.49
N ASP A 38 10.82 1.03 -7.56
CA ASP A 38 11.56 -0.20 -7.83
C ASP A 38 10.61 -1.39 -8.05
N TRP A 39 9.56 -1.51 -7.24
CA TRP A 39 8.54 -2.54 -7.45
C TRP A 39 7.77 -2.34 -8.76
N ALA A 40 7.63 -1.11 -9.25
CA ALA A 40 6.97 -0.85 -10.52
C ALA A 40 7.72 -1.43 -11.73
N ARG A 41 9.02 -1.72 -11.61
CA ARG A 41 9.85 -2.25 -12.71
C ARG A 41 9.55 -3.75 -12.98
N PRO A 42 9.58 -4.18 -14.26
CA PRO A 42 9.52 -5.59 -14.61
C PRO A 42 10.66 -6.41 -13.97
N PRO A 43 10.49 -7.72 -13.76
CA PRO A 43 9.27 -8.51 -13.95
C PRO A 43 8.27 -8.33 -12.80
N ALA A 44 7.00 -8.74 -12.98
CA ALA A 44 5.91 -8.55 -12.02
C ALA A 44 5.74 -7.09 -11.58
N GLY A 45 5.87 -6.17 -12.55
CA GLY A 45 5.84 -4.73 -12.33
C GLY A 45 4.44 -4.11 -12.33
N LEU A 46 4.42 -2.78 -12.42
CA LEU A 46 3.19 -1.98 -12.39
C LEU A 46 2.33 -2.22 -13.63
N ARG A 47 1.09 -2.67 -13.45
CA ARG A 47 0.17 -3.03 -14.55
C ARG A 47 -1.14 -2.28 -14.51
N THR A 48 -1.82 -2.23 -15.65
CA THR A 48 -3.20 -1.76 -15.73
C THR A 48 -4.14 -2.94 -15.51
N VAL A 49 -5.13 -2.79 -14.64
CA VAL A 49 -6.12 -3.84 -14.37
C VAL A 49 -7.31 -3.73 -15.32
N ARG A 50 -7.69 -4.86 -15.92
CA ARG A 50 -8.94 -5.01 -16.67
C ARG A 50 -9.99 -5.67 -15.76
N THR A 51 -11.13 -5.03 -15.62
CA THR A 51 -12.22 -5.57 -14.80
C THR A 51 -13.04 -6.59 -15.60
N PRO A 52 -13.70 -7.53 -14.92
CA PRO A 52 -14.51 -8.58 -15.54
C PRO A 52 -15.64 -8.05 -16.44
N GLY A 53 -16.17 -6.87 -16.14
CA GLY A 53 -17.17 -6.17 -16.97
C GLY A 53 -16.61 -5.43 -18.19
N GLY A 54 -15.34 -5.65 -18.56
CA GLY A 54 -14.68 -4.97 -19.68
C GLY A 54 -14.12 -3.58 -19.37
N GLY A 55 -14.31 -3.09 -18.14
CA GLY A 55 -13.77 -1.82 -17.68
C GLY A 55 -12.25 -1.86 -17.51
N THR A 56 -11.62 -0.69 -17.54
CA THR A 56 -10.18 -0.54 -17.29
C THR A 56 -9.99 0.39 -16.12
N MET A 57 -9.28 -0.06 -15.09
CA MET A 57 -8.97 0.81 -13.95
C MET A 57 -8.01 1.92 -14.38
N THR A 58 -8.29 3.16 -13.98
CA THR A 58 -7.38 4.29 -14.18
C THR A 58 -6.15 4.18 -13.30
N ALA A 59 -6.32 3.59 -12.10
CA ALA A 59 -5.22 3.22 -11.23
C ALA A 59 -4.45 2.02 -11.81
N ARG A 60 -3.12 2.14 -11.80
CA ARG A 60 -2.21 1.02 -12.06
C ARG A 60 -1.81 0.37 -10.73
N GLN A 61 -1.53 -0.92 -10.76
CA GLN A 61 -1.26 -1.72 -9.56
C GLN A 61 -0.01 -2.58 -9.70
N VAL A 62 0.73 -2.71 -8.61
CA VAL A 62 1.77 -3.72 -8.40
C VAL A 62 1.43 -4.47 -7.12
N CYS A 63 1.70 -5.77 -7.09
CA CYS A 63 1.40 -6.61 -5.94
C CYS A 63 2.69 -7.16 -5.32
N LEU A 64 2.69 -7.32 -4.00
CA LEU A 64 3.78 -7.91 -3.22
C LEU A 64 3.22 -9.07 -2.38
N GLY A 65 3.95 -10.18 -2.29
CA GLY A 65 3.60 -11.38 -1.53
C GLY A 65 2.52 -12.26 -2.17
N ARG A 66 1.37 -11.68 -2.52
CA ARG A 66 0.30 -12.32 -3.28
C ARG A 66 -0.18 -11.37 -4.38
N HIS A 67 -0.39 -11.92 -5.57
CA HIS A 67 -0.92 -11.19 -6.71
C HIS A 67 -2.42 -11.10 -6.60
N TRP A 68 -2.96 -9.90 -6.39
CA TRP A 68 -4.40 -9.67 -6.50
C TRP A 68 -4.78 -9.54 -7.98
N TYR A 69 -5.84 -10.22 -8.37
CA TYR A 69 -6.54 -10.04 -9.64
C TYR A 69 -8.05 -10.07 -9.37
N PRO A 70 -8.92 -9.66 -10.31
CA PRO A 70 -10.35 -9.71 -10.09
C PRO A 70 -10.81 -11.08 -9.58
N TYR A 71 -11.43 -11.08 -8.40
CA TYR A 71 -11.96 -12.26 -7.68
C TYR A 71 -10.96 -13.22 -7.04
N GLY A 72 -9.66 -12.91 -6.97
CA GLY A 72 -8.73 -13.85 -6.34
C GLY A 72 -7.33 -13.35 -6.04
N TYR A 73 -6.55 -14.26 -5.47
CA TYR A 73 -5.13 -14.08 -5.18
C TYR A 73 -4.31 -15.25 -5.73
N ALA A 74 -3.24 -14.95 -6.44
CA ALA A 74 -2.32 -15.93 -7.02
C ALA A 74 -0.87 -15.72 -6.54
N ARG A 75 0.01 -16.66 -6.87
CA ARG A 75 1.48 -16.53 -6.65
C ARG A 75 2.20 -15.93 -7.85
N THR A 76 1.52 -15.78 -8.98
CA THR A 76 2.04 -15.23 -10.23
C THR A 76 1.13 -14.12 -10.74
N VAL A 77 1.65 -13.27 -11.62
CA VAL A 77 0.90 -12.19 -12.27
C VAL A 77 0.03 -12.76 -13.40
N VAL A 78 -1.04 -13.47 -13.02
CA VAL A 78 -1.90 -14.28 -13.93
C VAL A 78 -2.62 -13.46 -15.00
N ASP A 79 -2.79 -12.16 -14.78
CA ASP A 79 -3.42 -11.20 -15.68
C ASP A 79 -2.38 -10.19 -16.25
N GLY A 80 -1.11 -10.59 -16.29
CA GLY A 80 0.01 -9.76 -16.77
C GLY A 80 1.13 -10.60 -17.39
N ASP A 81 2.36 -10.42 -16.91
CA ASP A 81 3.56 -11.03 -17.50
C ASP A 81 3.81 -12.48 -17.05
N GLY A 82 2.92 -13.07 -16.24
CA GLY A 82 3.03 -14.45 -15.75
C GLY A 82 4.15 -14.70 -14.73
N SER A 83 4.95 -13.69 -14.40
CA SER A 83 6.10 -13.85 -13.49
C SER A 83 5.64 -14.10 -12.04
N PRO A 84 6.47 -14.74 -11.19
CA PRO A 84 6.22 -14.79 -9.76
C PRO A 84 6.04 -13.39 -9.16
N VAL A 85 5.06 -13.24 -8.27
CA VAL A 85 4.86 -11.97 -7.56
C VAL A 85 6.09 -11.63 -6.73
N LYS A 86 6.45 -10.35 -6.68
CA LYS A 86 7.57 -9.88 -5.86
C LYS A 86 7.32 -10.21 -4.37
N PRO A 87 8.35 -10.53 -3.58
CA PRO A 87 8.17 -10.82 -2.16
C PRO A 87 7.62 -9.61 -1.42
N PHE A 88 6.88 -9.87 -0.34
CA PHE A 88 6.46 -8.83 0.59
C PHE A 88 7.60 -8.58 1.60
N PRO A 89 8.18 -7.37 1.66
CA PRO A 89 9.33 -7.12 2.50
C PRO A 89 8.93 -7.00 3.98
N ALA A 90 9.72 -7.60 4.86
CA ALA A 90 9.45 -7.64 6.30
C ALA A 90 9.25 -6.24 6.91
N TRP A 91 10.08 -5.27 6.50
CA TRP A 91 9.97 -3.89 7.00
C TRP A 91 8.63 -3.22 6.69
N LEU A 92 7.97 -3.60 5.59
CA LEU A 92 6.66 -3.06 5.22
C LEU A 92 5.56 -3.68 6.10
N GLY A 93 5.73 -4.96 6.46
CA GLY A 93 4.91 -5.62 7.47
C GLY A 93 5.02 -4.95 8.83
N GLU A 94 6.24 -4.66 9.28
CA GLU A 94 6.49 -3.94 10.53
C GLU A 94 5.95 -2.51 10.52
N LEU A 95 6.03 -1.82 9.37
CA LEU A 95 5.42 -0.50 9.20
C LEU A 95 3.90 -0.57 9.38
N GLY A 96 3.25 -1.55 8.75
CA GLY A 96 1.80 -1.78 8.91
C GLY A 96 1.42 -2.14 10.34
N ALA A 97 2.18 -3.02 11.01
CA ALA A 97 1.96 -3.39 12.40
C ALA A 97 2.10 -2.19 13.35
N SER A 98 3.09 -1.32 13.11
CA SER A 98 3.29 -0.09 13.88
C SER A 98 2.13 0.89 13.70
N ALA A 99 1.67 1.08 12.45
CA ALA A 99 0.49 1.89 12.16
C ALA A 99 -0.74 1.42 12.93
N VAL A 100 -0.98 0.10 12.99
CA VAL A 100 -2.11 -0.48 13.75
C VAL A 100 -1.96 -0.26 15.25
N ARG A 101 -0.78 -0.49 15.83
CA ARG A 101 -0.54 -0.27 17.27
C ARG A 101 -0.80 1.18 17.67
N GLU A 102 -0.27 2.12 16.90
CA GLU A 102 -0.42 3.55 17.18
C GLU A 102 -1.86 4.03 16.93
N ALA A 103 -2.53 3.50 15.90
CA ALA A 103 -3.93 3.78 15.64
C ALA A 103 -4.83 3.32 16.79
N LEU A 104 -4.56 2.14 17.37
CA LEU A 104 -5.35 1.57 18.47
C LEU A 104 -4.90 2.05 19.86
N GLY A 105 -3.80 2.81 19.97
CA GLY A 105 -3.23 3.22 21.25
C GLY A 105 -2.68 2.06 22.08
N VAL A 106 -2.35 0.93 21.44
CA VAL A 106 -1.78 -0.25 22.10
C VAL A 106 -0.27 -0.06 22.21
N THR A 107 0.19 0.45 23.34
CA THR A 107 1.60 0.35 23.71
C THR A 107 1.89 -1.12 24.02
N PRO A 108 2.93 -1.75 23.44
CA PRO A 108 3.37 -3.06 23.90
C PRO A 108 3.70 -2.99 25.42
N PRO A 109 3.45 -4.07 26.18
CA PRO A 109 3.83 -4.11 27.60
C PRO A 109 5.34 -3.91 27.80
#